data_AF-A0AAD5C220-F1
#
_entry.id   AF-A0AAD5C220-F1
#
_cell.length_a   1.000
_cell.length_b   1.000
_cell.length_c   1.000
_cell.angle_alpha   90.00
_cell.angle_beta   90.00
_cell.angle_gamma   90.00
#
_symmetry.space_group_name_H-M   'P 1'
#
loop_
_entity.id
_entity.type
_entity.pdbx_description
1 polymer ?
#
loop_
_entity_poly.entity_id
_entity_poly.type
_entity_poly.pdbx_seq_one_letter_code
_entity_poly.pdbx_strand_id
1 'polypeptide(L)'
;MATEAEGILRINAENCQEEDVRKQLNKGFVPRGIDVHCLPGLIKAWFRELPTGFLDSLTPEQVMHCTTEEECTTLMKSLPQTEVALLDWAINLMADVILLVDVVKDYKRAG
;
A
#
# COMPACT_ATOMS: atom_id res chain seq x y z
N MET A 1 -17.28 14.62 14.25
CA MET A 1 -15.81 14.43 14.34
C MET A 1 -15.42 13.46 13.24
N ALA A 2 -14.68 13.95 12.25
CA ALA A 2 -14.32 13.20 11.04
C ALA A 2 -13.38 12.05 11.40
N THR A 3 -13.57 10.88 10.79
CA THR A 3 -12.80 9.67 11.09
C THR A 3 -11.40 9.77 10.51
N GLU A 4 -10.37 9.71 11.37
CA GLU A 4 -8.94 9.70 10.99
C GLU A 4 -8.59 8.53 10.04
N ALA A 5 -9.43 7.51 9.91
CA ALA A 5 -9.17 6.34 9.05
C ALA A 5 -9.87 6.37 7.67
N GLU A 6 -10.73 7.34 7.39
CA GLU A 6 -11.51 7.32 6.14
C GLU A 6 -10.67 7.87 4.98
N GLY A 7 -10.25 6.99 4.07
CA GLY A 7 -9.42 7.39 2.93
C GLY A 7 -7.93 7.45 3.23
N ILE A 8 -7.42 6.58 4.11
CA ILE A 8 -5.98 6.34 4.37
C ILE A 8 -5.17 6.23 3.06
N LEU A 9 -5.75 5.73 1.97
CA LEU A 9 -5.11 5.67 0.66
C LEU A 9 -5.64 6.71 -0.36
N ARG A 10 -6.56 7.60 0.01
CA ARG A 10 -7.21 8.57 -0.90
C ARG A 10 -6.88 10.03 -0.55
N ILE A 11 -6.62 10.32 0.72
CA ILE A 11 -6.33 11.67 1.21
C ILE A 11 -4.83 11.92 1.09
N ASN A 12 -4.44 12.98 0.38
CA ASN A 12 -3.05 13.44 0.37
C ASN A 12 -2.78 14.17 1.69
N ALA A 13 -1.72 13.80 2.40
CA ALA A 13 -1.28 14.57 3.56
C ALA A 13 -0.74 15.94 3.11
N GLU A 14 -0.71 16.91 4.02
CA GLU A 14 -0.07 18.20 3.74
C GLU A 14 1.43 17.96 3.45
N ASN A 15 1.85 18.31 2.22
CA ASN A 15 3.18 18.03 1.64
C ASN A 15 4.39 18.29 2.58
N CYS A 16 4.29 19.23 3.52
CA CYS A 16 5.41 19.61 4.39
C CYS A 16 5.83 18.49 5.37
N GLN A 17 4.90 17.66 5.85
CA GLN A 17 5.26 16.56 6.77
C GLN A 17 5.84 15.35 6.05
N GLU A 18 5.40 15.08 4.82
CA GLU A 18 5.87 13.93 4.04
C GLU A 18 7.36 13.99 3.74
N GLU A 19 7.91 15.18 3.41
CA GLU A 19 9.33 15.32 3.08
C GLU A 19 10.24 15.02 4.28
N ASP A 20 9.87 15.50 5.47
CA ASP A 20 10.66 15.30 6.69
C ASP A 20 10.58 13.86 7.21
N VAL A 21 9.42 13.23 7.09
CA VAL A 21 9.26 11.80 7.39
C VAL A 21 10.06 10.97 6.38
N ARG A 22 10.01 11.30 5.08
CA ARG A 22 10.82 10.63 4.04
C ARG A 22 12.32 10.71 4.32
N LYS A 23 12.83 11.88 4.69
CA LYS A 23 14.25 12.06 5.07
C LYS A 23 14.67 11.18 6.24
N GLN A 24 13.78 10.94 7.20
CA GLN A 24 14.04 10.06 8.34
C GLN A 24 13.99 8.58 7.95
N LEU A 25 12.99 8.17 7.16
CA LEU A 25 12.87 6.81 6.65
C LEU A 25 14.09 6.41 5.80
N ASN A 26 14.58 7.32 4.94
CA ASN A 26 15.78 7.09 4.13
C ASN A 26 17.06 6.94 4.97
N LYS A 27 17.04 7.34 6.25
CA LYS A 27 18.13 7.12 7.23
C LYS A 27 17.91 5.87 8.08
N GLY A 28 16.84 5.11 7.83
CA GLY A 28 16.45 3.95 8.63
C GLY A 28 15.73 4.29 9.94
N PHE A 29 15.25 5.52 10.11
CA PHE A 29 14.52 5.95 11.31
C PHE A 29 13.02 6.04 11.04
N VAL A 30 12.21 5.39 11.89
CA VAL A 30 10.74 5.50 11.87
C VAL A 30 10.31 6.49 12.95
N PRO A 31 9.87 7.71 12.58
CA PRO A 31 9.40 8.68 13.56
C PRO A 31 8.19 8.17 14.36
N ARG A 32 8.06 8.60 15.61
CA ARG A 32 6.86 8.34 16.43
C ARG A 32 5.81 9.42 16.15
N GLY A 33 4.54 9.01 16.08
CA GLY A 33 3.42 9.94 15.88
C GLY A 33 3.33 10.46 14.44
N ILE A 34 3.70 9.63 13.46
CA ILE A 34 3.49 9.96 12.04
C ILE A 34 1.99 10.06 11.79
N ASP A 35 1.59 11.12 11.09
CA ASP A 35 0.21 11.29 10.66
C ASP A 35 -0.27 10.06 9.85
N VAL A 36 -1.49 9.62 10.15
CA VAL A 36 -2.08 8.39 9.57
C VAL A 36 -2.25 8.48 8.05
N HIS A 37 -2.28 9.68 7.48
CA HIS A 37 -2.34 9.94 6.04
C HIS A 37 -0.95 10.13 5.41
N CYS A 38 0.09 10.40 6.20
CA CYS A 38 1.46 10.61 5.71
C CYS A 38 2.17 9.30 5.31
N LEU A 39 2.12 8.26 6.16
CA LEU A 39 2.73 6.96 5.83
C LEU A 39 2.18 6.33 4.53
N PRO A 40 0.85 6.28 4.31
CA PRO A 40 0.29 5.75 3.07
C PRO A 40 0.69 6.55 1.83
N GLY A 41 0.74 7.88 1.92
CA GLY A 41 1.22 8.76 0.85
C GLY A 41 2.66 8.45 0.46
N LEU A 42 3.53 8.24 1.46
CA LEU A 42 4.92 7.87 1.26
C LEU A 42 5.10 6.45 0.69
N ILE A 43 4.34 5.46 1.16
CA ILE A 43 4.35 4.11 0.60
C ILE A 43 3.93 4.13 -0.88
N LYS A 44 2.88 4.88 -1.22
CA LYS A 44 2.44 5.08 -2.61
C LYS A 44 3.49 5.75 -3.48
N ALA A 45 4.10 6.83 -2.97
CA ALA A 45 5.15 7.53 -3.68
C ALA A 45 6.35 6.60 -3.92
N TRP A 46 6.74 5.82 -2.91
CA TRP A 46 7.83 4.86 -3.02
C TRP A 46 7.59 3.81 -4.11
N PHE A 47 6.40 3.22 -4.19
CA PHE A 47 6.06 2.28 -5.27
C PHE A 47 6.16 2.90 -6.67
N ARG A 48 5.80 4.19 -6.83
CA ARG A 48 5.90 4.92 -8.11
C ARG A 48 7.35 5.30 -8.44
N GLU A 49 8.19 5.48 -7.44
CA GLU A 49 9.60 5.89 -7.57
C GLU A 49 10.55 4.69 -7.75
N LEU A 50 10.05 3.45 -7.69
CA LEU A 50 10.86 2.27 -7.99
C LEU A 50 11.41 2.33 -9.42
N PRO A 51 12.68 1.93 -9.63
CA PRO A 51 13.29 1.94 -10.97
C PRO A 51 12.60 1.00 -11.95
N THR A 52 11.93 -0.03 -11.43
CA THR A 52 11.08 -0.98 -12.14
C THR A 52 9.83 -1.23 -11.30
N GLY A 53 8.65 -1.15 -11.91
CA GLY A 53 7.39 -1.54 -11.29
C GLY A 53 7.33 -3.06 -11.08
N PHE A 54 6.67 -3.49 -10.02
CA PHE A 54 6.55 -4.92 -9.68
C PHE A 54 5.66 -5.72 -10.66
N LEU A 55 4.98 -5.05 -11.60
CA LEU A 55 4.25 -5.69 -12.70
C LEU A 55 4.93 -5.48 -14.06
N ASP A 56 6.10 -4.84 -14.12
CA ASP A 56 6.78 -4.53 -15.39
C ASP A 56 7.22 -5.81 -16.13
N SER A 57 7.41 -6.91 -15.39
CA SER A 57 7.70 -8.23 -15.94
C SER A 57 6.48 -8.89 -16.62
N LEU A 58 5.28 -8.32 -16.48
CA LEU A 58 4.03 -8.85 -17.03
C LEU A 58 3.54 -7.96 -18.17
N THR A 59 2.98 -8.57 -19.21
CA THR A 59 2.33 -7.79 -20.27
C THR A 59 0.93 -7.33 -19.82
N PRO A 60 0.44 -6.18 -20.34
CA PRO A 60 -0.92 -5.73 -20.07
C PRO A 60 -1.97 -6.81 -20.38
N GLU A 61 -1.77 -7.59 -21.45
CA GLU A 61 -2.68 -8.68 -21.83
C GLU A 61 -2.71 -9.76 -20.75
N GLN A 62 -1.55 -10.19 -20.22
CA GLN A 62 -1.50 -11.20 -19.16
C GLN A 62 -2.28 -10.75 -17.92
N VAL A 63 -2.15 -9.49 -17.54
CA VAL A 63 -2.89 -8.90 -16.41
C VAL A 63 -4.39 -8.83 -16.70
N MET A 64 -4.78 -8.40 -17.91
CA MET A 64 -6.19 -8.25 -18.29
C MET A 64 -6.94 -9.58 -18.45
N HIS A 65 -6.23 -10.67 -18.77
CA HIS A 65 -6.81 -12.02 -18.89
C HIS A 65 -6.82 -12.78 -17.57
N CYS A 66 -6.14 -12.28 -16.53
CA CYS A 66 -6.13 -12.88 -15.21
C CYS A 66 -7.44 -12.58 -14.49
N THR A 67 -8.39 -13.51 -14.53
CA THR A 67 -9.74 -13.34 -13.97
C THR A 67 -10.05 -14.32 -12.84
N THR A 68 -9.24 -15.36 -12.69
CA THR A 68 -9.39 -16.39 -11.66
C THR A 68 -8.21 -16.38 -10.68
N GLU A 69 -8.41 -16.95 -9.49
CA GLU A 69 -7.36 -17.13 -8.49
C GLU A 69 -6.21 -18.02 -9.01
N GLU A 70 -6.55 -19.05 -9.78
CA GLU A 70 -5.60 -20.00 -10.37
C GLU A 70 -4.74 -19.35 -11.46
N GLU A 71 -5.32 -18.47 -12.28
CA GLU A 71 -4.57 -17.65 -13.24
C GLU A 71 -3.64 -16.68 -12.50
N CYS A 72 -4.11 -16.04 -11.43
CA CYS A 72 -3.32 -15.10 -10.63
C CYS A 72 -2.11 -15.79 -10.00
N THR A 73 -2.30 -16.96 -9.39
CA THR A 73 -1.19 -17.75 -8.82
C THR A 73 -0.20 -18.21 -9.88
N THR A 74 -0.66 -18.50 -11.10
CA THR A 74 0.21 -18.83 -12.24
C THR A 74 1.00 -17.61 -12.71
N LEU A 75 0.35 -16.45 -12.78
CA LEU A 75 0.96 -15.17 -13.10
C LEU A 75 2.06 -14.81 -12.09
N MET A 76 1.79 -14.95 -10.80
CA MET A 76 2.77 -14.69 -9.74
C MET A 76 4.00 -15.59 -9.86
N LYS A 77 3.85 -16.85 -10.30
CA LYS A 77 5.00 -17.75 -10.52
C LYS A 77 5.92 -17.31 -11.67
N SER A 78 5.44 -16.46 -12.59
CA SER A 78 6.25 -15.93 -13.69
C SER A 78 7.06 -14.68 -13.30
N LEU A 79 6.76 -14.05 -12.17
CA LEU A 79 7.46 -12.87 -11.68
C LEU A 79 8.78 -13.26 -11.00
N PRO A 80 9.81 -12.38 -11.05
CA PRO A 80 10.98 -12.48 -10.19
C PRO A 80 10.59 -12.55 -8.71
N GLN A 81 11.32 -13.35 -7.93
CA GLN A 81 11.02 -13.59 -6.51
C GLN A 81 10.85 -12.29 -5.70
N THR A 82 11.66 -11.27 -5.98
CA THR A 82 11.57 -9.97 -5.32
C THR A 82 10.26 -9.24 -5.63
N GLU A 83 9.80 -9.29 -6.88
CA GLU A 83 8.55 -8.65 -7.32
C GLU A 83 7.33 -9.37 -6.70
N VAL A 84 7.37 -10.70 -6.63
CA VAL A 84 6.34 -11.50 -5.93
C VAL A 84 6.27 -11.12 -4.46
N ALA A 85 7.42 -11.06 -3.77
CA ALA A 85 7.46 -10.74 -2.35
C ALA A 85 6.95 -9.32 -2.07
N LEU A 86 7.27 -8.36 -2.94
CA LEU A 86 6.75 -6.99 -2.84
C LEU A 86 5.24 -6.93 -3.10
N LEU A 87 4.74 -7.68 -4.08
CA LEU A 87 3.31 -7.77 -4.39
C LEU A 87 2.53 -8.41 -3.23
N ASP A 88 3.03 -9.52 -2.68
CA ASP A 88 2.46 -10.18 -1.52
C ASP A 88 2.42 -9.25 -0.30
N TRP A 89 3.53 -8.54 -0.04
CA TRP A 89 3.57 -7.53 1.02
C TRP A 89 2.54 -6.41 0.79
N ALA A 90 2.40 -5.91 -0.45
CA ALA A 90 1.44 -4.87 -0.79
C ALA A 90 -0.02 -5.35 -0.61
N ILE A 91 -0.33 -6.58 -1.01
CA ILE A 91 -1.65 -7.19 -0.84
C ILE A 91 -1.97 -7.37 0.64
N ASN A 92 -1.04 -7.92 1.42
CA ASN A 92 -1.23 -8.10 2.86
C ASN A 92 -1.40 -6.76 3.58
N LEU A 93 -0.64 -5.73 3.20
CA LEU A 93 -0.82 -4.37 3.71
C LEU A 93 -2.22 -3.82 3.38
N MET A 94 -2.72 -4.03 2.15
CA MET A 94 -4.06 -3.60 1.76
C MET A 94 -5.15 -4.36 2.54
N ALA A 95 -4.96 -5.66 2.81
CA ALA A 95 -5.87 -6.45 3.63
C ALA A 95 -5.90 -5.95 5.07
N ASP A 96 -4.75 -5.65 5.68
CA ASP A 96 -4.64 -5.09 7.02
C ASP A 96 -5.35 -3.73 7.13
N VAL A 97 -5.25 -2.87 6.10
CA VAL A 97 -5.97 -1.59 6.04
C VAL A 97 -7.48 -1.80 5.99
N ILE A 98 -7.98 -2.78 5.23
CA ILE A 98 -9.42 -3.08 5.15
C ILE A 98 -9.92 -3.58 6.52
N LEU A 99 -9.22 -4.53 7.13
CA LEU A 99 -9.56 -5.06 8.45
C LEU A 99 -9.59 -3.96 9.51
N LEU A 100 -8.63 -3.03 9.50
CA LEU A 100 -8.61 -1.89 10.41
C LEU A 100 -9.84 -0.98 10.21
N VAL A 101 -10.22 -0.71 8.96
CA VAL A 101 -11.40 0.11 8.64
C VAL A 101 -12.69 -0.54 9.13
N ASP A 102 -12.82 -1.85 8.99
CA ASP A 102 -14.02 -2.58 9.43
C ASP A 102 -14.12 -2.64 10.96
N VAL A 103 -13.01 -2.85 11.67
CA VAL A 103 -12.96 -2.74 13.14
C VAL A 103 -13.37 -1.35 13.63
N VAL A 104 -12.88 -0.28 12.98
CA VAL A 104 -13.25 1.10 13.33
C VAL A 104 -14.74 1.37 13.07
N LYS A 105 -15.31 0.82 12.00
CA LYS A 105 -16.76 0.91 11.71
C LYS A 105 -17.60 0.16 12.72
N ASP A 106 -17.19 -1.04 13.11
CA ASP A 106 -17.92 -1.85 14.09
C ASP A 106 -17.91 -1.18 15.48
N TYR A 107 -16.78 -0.62 15.89
CA TYR A 107 -16.68 0.17 17.12
C TYR A 107 -17.63 1.37 17.11
N LYS A 108 -17.74 2.07 15.97
CA LYS A 108 -18.69 3.19 15.79
C LYS A 108 -20.15 2.77 15.76
N ARG A 109 -20.47 1.52 15.40
CA ARG A 109 -21.85 1.00 15.37
C ARG A 109 -22.29 0.50 16.75
N ALA A 110 -21.34 0.10 17.60
CA ALA A 110 -21.60 -0.45 18.92
C ALA A 110 -21.72 0.60 20.05
N GLY A 111 -21.44 1.88 19.77
CA GLY A 111 -21.59 3.01 20.71
C GLY A 111 -22.55 4.06 20.19
#